data_AF-A0A438KNB2-F1
#
_entry.id   AF-A0A438KNB2-F1
#
_cell.length_a   1.000
_cell.length_b   1.000
_cell.length_c   1.000
_cell.angle_alpha   90.00
_cell.angle_beta   90.00
_cell.angle_gamma   90.00
#
_symmetry.space_group_name_H-M   'P 1'
#
loop_
_entity.id
_entity.type
_entity.pdbx_description
1 polymer ?
#
loop_
_entity_poly.entity_id
_entity_poly.type
_entity_poly.pdbx_seq_one_letter_code
_entity_poly.pdbx_strand_id
1 'polypeptide(L)'
;MGQYRRYRPDLKILLLLKLAAAKPITGHKLNSQNYIEWSQSILMFICRKGKDDYLIGLTTAPSTTDLNYKISKVENSMVMSWLINSMTNETGVDFMYYETAKEIWDAAKQSYNNENASQLFEVKGMIHDLQ
;
A
#
# COMPACT_ATOMS: atom_id res chain seq x y z
N MET A 1 -28.14 -9.16 10.38
CA MET A 1 -27.12 -9.63 11.33
C MET A 1 -25.88 -10.01 10.53
N GLY A 2 -24.85 -9.16 10.59
CA GLY A 2 -23.66 -9.22 9.74
C GLY A 2 -22.68 -10.31 10.18
N GLN A 3 -22.26 -11.13 9.21
CA GLN A 3 -21.26 -12.16 9.39
C GLN A 3 -19.89 -11.50 9.66
N TYR A 4 -19.37 -11.66 10.87
CA TYR A 4 -17.99 -11.31 11.19
C TYR A 4 -17.06 -12.17 10.34
N ARG A 5 -16.32 -11.50 9.44
CA ARG A 5 -15.30 -12.08 8.56
C ARG A 5 -14.28 -12.80 9.44
N ARG A 6 -14.18 -14.13 9.31
CA ARG A 6 -13.30 -14.98 10.13
C ARG A 6 -11.85 -14.50 10.07
N TYR A 7 -11.31 -14.13 11.22
CA TYR A 7 -9.88 -13.90 11.42
C TYR A 7 -9.12 -15.23 11.24
N ARG A 8 -8.17 -15.28 10.29
CA ARG A 8 -7.29 -16.42 9.98
C ARG A 8 -5.82 -16.04 10.26
N PRO A 9 -5.37 -16.13 11.52
CA PRO A 9 -4.02 -15.73 11.92
C PRO A 9 -2.90 -16.56 11.28
N ASP A 10 -3.21 -17.80 10.88
CA ASP A 10 -2.35 -18.71 10.13
C ASP A 10 -1.92 -18.15 8.76
N LEU A 11 -2.84 -17.51 8.03
CA LEU A 11 -2.51 -16.85 6.77
C LEU A 11 -1.60 -15.64 6.96
N LYS A 12 -1.74 -14.90 8.08
CA LYS A 12 -0.90 -13.72 8.36
C LYS A 12 0.56 -14.12 8.60
N ILE A 13 0.78 -15.16 9.41
CA ILE A 13 2.13 -15.67 9.69
C ILE A 13 2.75 -16.26 8.41
N LEU A 14 1.98 -17.05 7.65
CA LEU A 14 2.46 -17.60 6.38
C LEU A 14 2.78 -16.52 5.35
N LEU A 15 2.00 -15.44 5.32
CA LEU A 15 2.27 -14.28 4.49
C LEU A 15 3.58 -13.63 4.92
N LEU A 16 3.76 -13.32 6.21
CA LEU A 16 5.01 -12.74 6.73
C LEU A 16 6.26 -13.60 6.41
N LEU A 17 6.17 -14.92 6.53
CA LEU A 17 7.27 -15.83 6.17
C LEU A 17 7.57 -15.82 4.66
N LYS A 18 6.55 -15.79 3.80
CA LYS A 18 6.72 -15.69 2.34
C LYS A 18 7.28 -14.33 1.92
N LEU A 19 6.88 -13.28 2.62
CA LEU A 19 7.36 -11.91 2.43
C LEU A 19 8.85 -11.80 2.80
N ALA A 20 9.28 -12.41 3.91
CA ALA A 20 10.67 -12.44 4.34
C ALA A 20 11.63 -13.17 3.37
N ALA A 21 11.11 -14.10 2.56
CA ALA A 21 11.90 -14.86 1.58
C ALA A 21 11.98 -14.20 0.18
N ALA A 22 11.31 -13.07 -0.05
CA ALA A 22 11.27 -12.42 -1.36
C ALA A 22 12.54 -11.57 -1.64
N LYS A 23 13.02 -11.59 -2.89
CA LYS A 23 14.11 -10.71 -3.32
C LYS A 23 13.74 -9.24 -3.12
N PRO A 24 14.65 -8.38 -2.61
CA PRO A 24 14.39 -6.96 -2.43
C PRO A 24 14.06 -6.30 -3.77
N ILE A 25 12.95 -5.57 -3.79
CA ILE A 25 12.45 -4.86 -4.97
C ILE A 25 13.18 -3.53 -5.17
N THR A 26 13.60 -2.93 -4.05
CA THR A 26 14.40 -1.71 -3.97
C THR A 26 15.47 -1.88 -2.89
N GLY A 27 16.61 -1.21 -3.06
CA GLY A 27 17.66 -1.14 -2.04
C GLY A 27 17.29 -0.22 -0.87
N HIS A 28 16.28 0.64 -1.04
CA HIS A 28 15.85 1.62 -0.05
C HIS A 28 14.46 1.25 0.46
N LYS A 29 14.40 0.66 1.66
CA LYS A 29 13.13 0.40 2.33
C LYS A 29 12.51 1.71 2.82
N LEU A 30 11.19 1.89 2.68
CA LEU A 30 10.48 3.05 3.19
C LEU A 30 10.68 3.16 4.71
N ASN A 31 11.15 4.32 5.12
CA ASN A 31 11.20 4.79 6.48
C ASN A 31 10.53 6.17 6.57
N SER A 32 10.64 6.83 7.72
CA SER A 32 9.98 8.11 7.97
C SER A 32 10.52 9.30 7.17
N GLN A 33 11.61 9.16 6.41
CA GLN A 33 12.35 10.27 5.80
C GLN A 33 12.60 10.13 4.29
N ASN A 34 12.49 8.93 3.72
CA ASN A 34 12.91 8.66 2.33
C ASN A 34 11.73 8.41 1.37
N TYR A 35 10.58 9.03 1.63
CA TYR A 35 9.37 8.78 0.84
C TYR A 35 9.58 9.07 -0.65
N ILE A 36 10.32 10.13 -1.02
CA ILE A 36 10.54 10.52 -2.42
C ILE A 36 11.36 9.44 -3.14
N GLU A 37 12.50 9.03 -2.59
CA GLU A 37 13.37 8.01 -3.20
C GLU A 37 12.68 6.64 -3.26
N TRP A 38 11.95 6.29 -2.20
CA TRP A 38 11.18 5.06 -2.13
C TRP A 38 10.06 5.03 -3.19
N SER A 39 9.25 6.09 -3.25
CA SER A 39 8.09 6.16 -4.14
C SER A 39 8.52 6.12 -5.60
N GLN A 40 9.60 6.82 -5.98
CA GLN A 40 10.18 6.75 -7.32
C GLN A 40 10.67 5.34 -7.66
N SER A 41 11.39 4.69 -6.73
CA SER A 41 11.89 3.31 -6.94
C SER A 41 10.76 2.30 -7.14
N ILE A 42 9.69 2.44 -6.36
CA ILE A 42 8.52 1.57 -6.43
C ILE A 42 7.72 1.79 -7.71
N LEU A 43 7.49 3.05 -8.10
CA LEU A 43 6.85 3.37 -9.38
C LEU A 43 7.61 2.77 -10.55
N MET A 44 8.94 2.95 -10.61
CA MET A 44 9.76 2.35 -11.68
C MET A 44 9.61 0.83 -11.74
N PHE A 45 9.63 0.16 -10.59
CA PHE A 45 9.46 -1.29 -10.55
C PHE A 45 8.07 -1.75 -11.00
N ILE A 46 7.01 -1.10 -10.50
CA ILE A 46 5.62 -1.48 -10.79
C ILE A 46 5.26 -1.16 -12.25
N CYS A 47 5.67 -0.01 -12.78
CA CYS A 47 5.52 0.34 -14.19
C CYS A 47 6.23 -0.68 -15.09
N ARG A 48 7.44 -1.13 -14.72
CA ARG A 48 8.16 -2.19 -15.46
C ARG A 48 7.39 -3.51 -15.50
N LYS A 49 6.49 -3.74 -14.54
CA LYS A 49 5.60 -4.92 -14.47
C LYS A 49 4.25 -4.69 -15.15
N GLY A 50 3.94 -3.48 -15.62
CA GLY A 50 2.65 -3.11 -16.21
C GLY A 50 1.50 -3.21 -15.20
N LYS A 51 1.75 -2.82 -13.95
CA LYS A 51 0.77 -2.93 -12.84
C LYS A 51 0.53 -1.62 -12.10
N ASP A 52 0.88 -0.50 -12.73
CA ASP A 52 0.73 0.85 -12.19
C ASP A 52 -0.73 1.27 -12.02
N ASP A 53 -1.66 0.72 -12.81
CA ASP A 53 -3.11 0.93 -12.66
C ASP A 53 -3.63 0.62 -11.24
N TYR A 54 -3.00 -0.33 -10.54
CA TYR A 54 -3.36 -0.71 -9.17
C TYR A 54 -2.97 0.35 -8.12
N LEU A 55 -2.04 1.26 -8.44
CA LEU A 55 -1.66 2.38 -7.57
C LEU A 55 -2.53 3.60 -7.81
N ILE A 56 -2.85 3.88 -9.07
CA ILE A 56 -3.66 5.05 -9.48
C ILE A 56 -5.17 4.80 -9.37
N GLY A 57 -5.60 3.54 -9.18
CA GLY A 57 -7.00 3.17 -9.05
C GLY A 57 -7.76 3.17 -10.37
N LEU A 58 -7.06 3.08 -11.50
CA LEU A 58 -7.68 2.96 -12.82
C LEU A 58 -8.16 1.53 -13.12
N THR A 59 -7.78 0.55 -12.30
CA THR A 59 -8.33 -0.80 -12.41
C THR A 59 -9.79 -0.78 -11.98
N THR A 60 -10.71 -0.77 -12.94
CA THR A 60 -12.14 -0.96 -12.67
C THR A 60 -12.34 -2.32 -12.04
N ALA A 61 -13.02 -2.35 -10.88
CA ALA A 61 -13.35 -3.61 -10.21
C ALA A 61 -14.13 -4.49 -11.20
N PRO A 62 -13.59 -5.65 -11.64
CA PRO A 62 -14.30 -6.53 -12.54
C PRO A 62 -15.58 -7.00 -11.87
N SER A 63 -16.64 -7.28 -12.65
CA SER A 63 -17.85 -7.87 -12.08
C SER A 63 -17.49 -9.12 -11.29
N THR A 64 -18.07 -9.28 -10.09
CA THR A 64 -17.71 -10.36 -9.14
C THR A 64 -17.97 -11.78 -9.66
N THR A 65 -18.64 -11.90 -10.80
CA THR A 65 -18.99 -13.15 -11.48
C THR A 65 -17.94 -13.58 -12.52
N ASP A 66 -16.99 -12.71 -12.87
CA ASP A 66 -16.04 -12.95 -13.97
C ASP A 66 -14.73 -13.58 -13.48
N LEU A 67 -14.14 -14.44 -14.32
CA LEU A 67 -12.78 -14.97 -14.15
C LEU A 67 -11.76 -13.83 -13.92
N ASN A 68 -12.02 -12.67 -14.52
CA ASN A 68 -11.24 -11.44 -14.39
C ASN A 68 -11.19 -10.91 -12.95
N TYR A 69 -12.22 -11.14 -12.11
CA TYR A 69 -12.20 -10.75 -10.71
C TYR A 69 -11.13 -11.50 -9.91
N LYS A 70 -11.01 -12.81 -10.13
CA LYS A 70 -9.96 -13.61 -9.47
C LYS A 70 -8.56 -13.17 -9.89
N ILE A 71 -8.37 -12.88 -11.18
CA ILE A 71 -7.09 -12.39 -11.71
C ILE A 71 -6.75 -11.04 -11.07
N SER A 72 -7.68 -10.07 -11.12
CA SER A 72 -7.46 -8.74 -10.53
C SER A 72 -7.17 -8.82 -9.03
N LYS A 73 -7.84 -9.71 -8.29
CA LYS A 73 -7.56 -9.93 -6.86
C LYS A 73 -6.14 -10.47 -6.60
N VAL A 74 -5.68 -11.43 -7.42
CA VAL A 74 -4.32 -11.97 -7.33
C VAL A 74 -3.28 -10.90 -7.65
N GLU A 75 -3.53 -10.11 -8.69
CA GLU A 75 -2.62 -9.03 -9.10
C GLU A 75 -2.56 -7.90 -8.06
N ASN A 76 -3.70 -7.46 -7.53
CA ASN A 76 -3.74 -6.51 -6.43
C ASN A 76 -2.97 -7.03 -5.20
N SER A 77 -3.17 -8.31 -4.83
CA SER A 77 -2.44 -8.93 -3.71
C SER A 77 -0.93 -8.97 -3.96
N MET A 78 -0.52 -9.18 -5.21
CA MET A 78 0.89 -9.16 -5.61
C MET A 78 1.48 -7.76 -5.44
N VAL A 79 0.79 -6.72 -5.90
CA VAL A 79 1.24 -5.33 -5.75
C VAL A 79 1.29 -4.93 -4.27
N MET A 80 0.31 -5.32 -3.46
CA MET A 80 0.34 -5.12 -2.01
C MET A 80 1.58 -5.75 -1.37
N SER A 81 1.92 -6.98 -1.77
CA SER A 81 3.12 -7.68 -1.25
C SER A 81 4.41 -6.93 -1.60
N TRP A 82 4.48 -6.32 -2.79
CA TRP A 82 5.62 -5.52 -3.21
C TRP A 82 5.75 -4.25 -2.38
N LEU A 83 4.63 -3.56 -2.14
CA LEU A 83 4.59 -2.36 -1.31
C LEU A 83 5.03 -2.68 0.12
N ILE A 84 4.42 -3.66 0.78
CA ILE A 84 4.74 -4.01 2.18
C ILE A 84 6.19 -4.47 2.31
N ASN A 85 6.70 -5.29 1.38
CA ASN A 85 8.09 -5.76 1.43
C ASN A 85 9.13 -4.67 1.18
N SER A 86 8.72 -3.60 0.52
CA SER A 86 9.55 -2.44 0.30
C SER A 86 9.57 -1.47 1.48
N MET A 87 8.87 -1.78 2.58
CA MET A 87 8.88 -0.98 3.81
C MET A 87 9.81 -1.62 4.86
N THR A 88 10.26 -0.82 5.82
CA THR A 88 10.86 -1.38 7.04
C THR A 88 9.81 -2.19 7.80
N ASN A 89 10.26 -3.11 8.67
CA ASN A 89 9.33 -3.94 9.45
C ASN A 89 8.45 -3.08 10.37
N GLU A 90 9.01 -2.00 10.94
CA GLU A 90 8.30 -1.07 11.82
C GLU A 90 7.20 -0.34 11.05
N THR A 91 7.54 0.22 9.88
CA THR A 91 6.57 0.92 9.03
C THR A 91 5.52 -0.02 8.44
N GLY A 92 5.93 -1.18 7.90
CA GLY A 92 5.08 -2.06 7.10
C GLY A 92 3.95 -2.74 7.87
N VAL A 93 4.06 -2.85 9.21
CA VAL A 93 3.03 -3.48 10.06
C VAL A 93 1.71 -2.73 9.99
N ASP A 94 1.76 -1.40 9.97
CA ASP A 94 0.56 -0.56 9.91
C ASP A 94 -0.20 -0.70 8.60
N PHE A 95 0.50 -1.07 7.52
CA PHE A 95 -0.08 -1.21 6.19
C PHE A 95 -0.68 -2.60 5.91
N MET A 96 -0.46 -3.58 6.78
CA MET A 96 -0.98 -4.95 6.59
C MET A 96 -2.51 -5.05 6.67
N TYR A 97 -3.19 -4.01 7.15
CA TYR A 97 -4.64 -4.01 7.36
C TYR A 97 -5.44 -3.45 6.19
N TYR A 98 -4.77 -2.83 5.21
CA TYR A 98 -5.43 -2.34 4.00
C TYR A 98 -5.84 -3.50 3.08
N GLU A 99 -6.91 -3.29 2.30
CA GLU A 99 -7.48 -4.32 1.44
C GLU A 99 -6.98 -4.20 -0.01
N THR A 100 -6.42 -3.06 -0.38
CA THR A 100 -5.96 -2.76 -1.74
C THR A 100 -4.55 -2.15 -1.79
N ALA A 101 -3.85 -2.36 -2.90
CA ALA A 101 -2.56 -1.72 -3.16
C ALA A 101 -2.69 -0.19 -3.19
N LYS A 102 -3.81 0.32 -3.73
CA LYS A 102 -4.12 1.74 -3.78
C LYS A 102 -4.18 2.36 -2.38
N GLU A 103 -4.91 1.73 -1.45
CA GLU A 103 -5.02 2.25 -0.09
C GLU A 103 -3.66 2.29 0.61
N ILE A 104 -2.82 1.25 0.44
CA ILE A 104 -1.45 1.24 0.97
C ILE A 104 -0.64 2.40 0.39
N TRP A 105 -0.70 2.59 -0.92
CA TRP A 105 0.01 3.64 -1.64
C TRP A 105 -0.40 5.04 -1.17
N ASP A 106 -1.71 5.31 -1.10
CA ASP A 106 -2.26 6.59 -0.67
C ASP A 106 -1.93 6.88 0.79
N ALA A 107 -2.05 5.88 1.67
CA ALA A 107 -1.72 6.02 3.08
C ALA A 107 -0.22 6.28 3.30
N ALA A 108 0.66 5.64 2.52
CA ALA A 108 2.10 5.89 2.58
C ALA A 108 2.41 7.34 2.14
N LYS A 109 1.77 7.79 1.06
CA LYS A 109 1.86 9.19 0.59
C LYS A 109 1.37 10.17 1.63
N GLN A 110 0.25 9.89 2.30
CA GLN A 110 -0.28 10.79 3.33
C GLN A 110 0.60 10.85 4.57
N SER A 111 1.17 9.71 4.98
CA SER A 111 1.91 9.60 6.25
C SER A 111 3.34 10.10 6.16
N TYR A 112 4.00 9.94 4.99
CA TYR A 112 5.45 10.16 4.86
C TYR A 112 5.83 11.19 3.81
N ASN A 113 4.88 11.70 3.02
CA ASN A 113 5.16 12.85 2.16
C ASN A 113 5.11 14.14 2.99
N ASN A 114 6.27 14.62 3.43
CA ASN A 114 6.39 15.84 4.24
C ASN A 114 5.79 17.09 3.57
N GLU A 115 5.74 17.16 2.23
CA GLU A 115 5.06 18.26 1.54
C GLU A 115 3.54 18.29 1.82
N ASN A 116 2.92 17.13 1.98
CA ASN A 116 1.50 17.02 2.34
C ASN A 116 1.27 17.22 3.84
N ALA A 117 2.21 16.79 4.69
CA ALA A 117 2.11 16.99 6.14
C ALA A 117 2.10 18.49 6.47
N SER A 118 3.03 19.26 5.89
CA SER A 118 3.08 20.73 6.09
C SER A 118 1.79 21.41 5.64
N GLN A 119 1.24 21.07 4.47
CA GLN A 119 -0.03 21.63 3.98
C GLN A 119 -1.24 21.23 4.84
N LEU A 120 -1.28 19.99 5.34
CA LEU A 120 -2.38 19.53 6.21
C LEU A 120 -2.32 20.18 7.60
N PHE A 121 -1.12 20.42 8.14
CA PHE A 121 -0.93 21.16 9.38
C PHE A 121 -1.30 22.64 9.21
N GLU A 122 -0.94 23.25 8.09
CA GLU A 122 -1.31 24.63 7.78
C GLU A 122 -2.83 24.80 7.65
N VAL A 123 -3.51 23.89 6.95
CA VAL A 123 -4.98 23.89 6.84
C VAL A 123 -5.67 23.64 8.19
N LYS A 124 -5.17 22.70 9.01
CA LYS A 124 -5.71 22.48 10.36
C LYS A 124 -5.49 23.69 11.29
N GLY A 125 -4.33 24.35 11.18
CA GLY A 125 -4.04 25.57 11.92
C GLY A 125 -5.01 26.69 11.54
N MET A 126 -5.22 26.90 10.24
CA MET A 126 -6.18 27.90 9.75
C MET A 126 -7.63 27.64 10.21
N ILE A 127 -8.06 26.37 10.29
CA ILE A 127 -9.40 26.04 10.80
C ILE A 127 -9.51 26.28 12.31
N HIS A 128 -8.46 25.97 13.07
CA HIS A 128 -8.42 26.20 14.52
C HIS A 128 -8.43 27.69 14.86
N ASP A 129 -7.77 28.53 14.05
CA ASP A 129 -7.72 29.99 14.26
C ASP A 129 -9.02 30.70 13.82
N LEU A 130 -9.95 29.99 13.18
CA LEU A 130 -11.27 30.48 12.75
C LEU A 130 -12.43 30.09 13.69
N GLN A 131 -12.14 29.47 14.86
CA GLN A 131 -13.11 29.15 15.92
C GLN A 131 -12.90 30.01 17.16
#